data_AF-A0A428PR22-F1
#
_entry.id   AF-A0A428PR22-F1
#
_cell.length_a   1.000
_cell.length_b   1.000
_cell.length_c   1.000
_cell.angle_alpha   90.00
_cell.angle_beta   90.00
_cell.angle_gamma   90.00
#
_symmetry.space_group_name_H-M   'P 1'
#
loop_
_entity.id
_entity.type
_entity.pdbx_description
1 polymer ?
#
loop_
_entity_poly.entity_id
_entity_poly.type
_entity_poly.pdbx_seq_one_letter_code
_entity_poly.pdbx_strand_id
1 'polypeptide(L)'
;MRRKEAGELKDWTPPEDFITWDIRLALAEGKTFELDPVVISKRLLPINFAAIHTTVLTGHSWMLDILSSPPSENILETLLSEIQTHKPTTGWTKQSLTSLLRVDSSIRESQRLSNFAANLIERQVISPTGLHNPEYGWTLPRGAFVTVNLQGTHHDEDIYEGAMRYDPWRYSRVREAWEAKREEERKDEEGVRARGLGMVTTSDAHLAFGHGRHACPGRFFVAHELKLIMATLLLNYDIKMIDQRPKPQWLGATIIPPLDACIEIRRKNKS
;
A
#
# COMPACT_ATOMS: atom_id res chain seq x y z
N MET A 1 -29.73 -10.38 -21.89
CA MET A 1 -31.10 -10.96 -21.77
C MET A 1 -31.24 -12.26 -22.56
N ARG A 2 -30.89 -12.32 -23.86
CA ARG A 2 -31.00 -13.54 -24.69
C ARG A 2 -30.39 -14.83 -24.10
N ARG A 3 -29.22 -14.79 -23.44
CA ARG A 3 -28.59 -15.98 -22.82
C ARG A 3 -29.29 -16.43 -21.52
N LYS A 4 -29.90 -15.50 -20.78
CA LYS A 4 -30.70 -15.79 -19.58
C LYS A 4 -32.05 -16.40 -19.98
N GLU A 5 -32.64 -15.90 -21.05
CA GLU A 5 -33.89 -16.41 -21.66
C GLU A 5 -33.69 -17.79 -22.31
N ALA A 6 -32.49 -18.08 -22.83
CA ALA A 6 -32.12 -19.38 -23.41
C ALA A 6 -31.76 -20.45 -22.36
N GLY A 7 -31.81 -20.15 -21.05
CA GLY A 7 -31.48 -21.11 -19.99
C GLY A 7 -29.99 -21.43 -19.82
N GLU A 8 -29.10 -20.72 -20.53
CA GLU A 8 -27.64 -20.95 -20.54
C GLU A 8 -26.93 -20.53 -19.24
N LEU A 9 -27.65 -19.94 -18.28
CA LEU A 9 -27.10 -19.45 -17.01
C LEU A 9 -27.55 -20.29 -15.80
N LYS A 10 -28.13 -21.48 -16.01
CA LYS A 10 -28.63 -22.33 -14.92
C LYS A 10 -27.57 -22.69 -13.87
N ASP A 11 -26.32 -22.87 -14.30
CA ASP A 11 -25.19 -23.19 -13.42
C ASP A 11 -24.20 -22.01 -13.25
N TRP A 12 -24.58 -20.81 -13.67
CA TRP A 12 -23.71 -19.65 -13.58
C TRP A 12 -23.79 -19.01 -12.19
N THR A 13 -22.66 -19.02 -11.48
CA THR A 13 -22.51 -18.30 -10.22
C THR A 13 -21.86 -16.95 -10.51
N PRO A 14 -22.44 -15.81 -10.07
CA PRO A 14 -21.80 -14.51 -10.22
C PRO A 14 -20.42 -14.49 -9.56
N PRO A 15 -19.38 -13.91 -10.19
CA PRO A 15 -18.07 -13.77 -9.58
C PRO A 15 -18.13 -12.84 -8.37
N GLU A 16 -17.21 -13.00 -7.41
CA GLU A 16 -17.03 -12.05 -6.32
C GLU A 16 -16.04 -10.96 -6.74
N ASP A 17 -16.54 -10.01 -7.53
CA ASP A 17 -15.78 -8.89 -8.08
C ASP A 17 -16.50 -7.55 -7.93
N PHE A 18 -15.81 -6.47 -8.28
CA PHE A 18 -16.33 -5.11 -8.18
C PHE A 18 -17.64 -4.93 -8.96
N ILE A 19 -17.74 -5.49 -10.17
CA ILE A 19 -18.93 -5.36 -11.02
C ILE A 19 -20.13 -5.99 -10.34
N THR A 20 -19.95 -7.19 -9.78
CA THR A 20 -21.01 -7.89 -9.06
C THR A 20 -21.41 -7.17 -7.78
N TRP A 21 -20.44 -6.61 -7.04
CA TRP A 21 -20.71 -5.80 -5.85
C TRP A 21 -21.47 -4.51 -6.18
N ASP A 22 -21.08 -3.81 -7.24
CA ASP A 22 -21.73 -2.57 -7.70
C ASP A 22 -23.18 -2.82 -8.11
N ILE A 23 -23.42 -3.88 -8.89
CA ILE A 23 -24.78 -4.31 -9.27
C ILE A 23 -25.63 -4.68 -8.04
N ARG A 24 -25.07 -5.47 -7.11
CA ARG A 24 -25.79 -5.88 -5.88
C ARG A 24 -26.14 -4.67 -5.02
N LEU A 25 -25.21 -3.72 -4.86
CA LEU A 25 -25.44 -2.49 -4.10
C LEU A 25 -26.51 -1.61 -4.78
N ALA A 26 -26.42 -1.42 -6.09
CA ALA A 26 -27.40 -0.66 -6.85
C ALA A 26 -28.82 -1.23 -6.72
N LEU A 27 -28.97 -2.56 -6.74
CA LEU A 27 -30.24 -3.24 -6.50
C LEU A 27 -30.73 -3.02 -5.07
N ALA A 28 -29.86 -3.18 -4.06
CA ALA A 28 -30.21 -3.03 -2.65
C ALA A 28 -30.66 -1.59 -2.30
N GLU A 29 -30.05 -0.59 -2.94
CA GLU A 29 -30.38 0.82 -2.73
C GLU A 29 -31.46 1.36 -3.69
N GLY A 30 -31.99 0.52 -4.59
CA GLY A 30 -32.99 0.92 -5.58
C GLY A 30 -32.47 1.92 -6.63
N LYS A 31 -31.15 2.00 -6.83
CA LYS A 31 -30.50 2.92 -7.77
C LYS A 31 -30.43 2.33 -9.17
N THR A 32 -31.57 2.28 -9.85
CA THR A 32 -31.70 1.65 -11.18
C THR A 32 -30.77 2.24 -12.25
N PHE A 33 -30.37 3.51 -12.14
CA PHE A 33 -29.44 4.12 -13.09
C PHE A 33 -28.02 3.54 -13.00
N GLU A 34 -27.59 3.06 -11.81
CA GLU A 34 -26.27 2.42 -11.63
C GLU A 34 -26.23 1.02 -12.25
N LEU A 35 -27.37 0.47 -12.71
CA LEU A 35 -27.43 -0.81 -13.41
C LEU A 35 -27.13 -0.69 -14.92
N ASP A 36 -27.02 0.54 -15.43
CA ASP A 36 -26.64 0.77 -16.83
C ASP A 36 -25.16 0.34 -17.04
N PRO A 37 -24.87 -0.56 -18.00
CA PRO A 37 -23.51 -1.03 -18.26
C PRO A 37 -22.50 0.10 -18.55
N VAL A 38 -22.93 1.20 -19.17
CA VAL A 38 -22.10 2.37 -19.43
C VAL A 38 -21.76 3.08 -18.11
N VAL A 39 -22.72 3.15 -17.18
CA VAL A 39 -22.49 3.74 -15.86
C VAL A 39 -21.52 2.88 -15.04
N ILE A 40 -21.75 1.56 -14.97
CA ILE A 40 -20.84 0.60 -14.30
C ILE A 40 -19.43 0.73 -14.87
N SER A 41 -19.29 0.78 -16.20
CA SER A 41 -17.99 0.95 -16.86
C SER A 41 -17.31 2.27 -16.44
N LYS A 42 -18.07 3.37 -16.39
CA LYS A 42 -17.56 4.68 -15.94
C LYS A 42 -17.17 4.70 -14.46
N ARG A 43 -17.78 3.87 -13.60
CA ARG A 43 -17.37 3.69 -12.20
C ARG A 43 -16.09 2.88 -12.08
N LEU A 44 -15.93 1.86 -12.91
CA LEU A 44 -14.76 0.97 -12.89
C LEU A 44 -13.47 1.67 -13.35
N LEU A 45 -13.54 2.54 -14.37
CA LEU A 45 -12.37 3.23 -14.94
C LEU A 45 -11.52 4.00 -13.90
N PRO A 46 -12.06 4.91 -13.06
CA PRO A 46 -11.26 5.62 -12.07
C PRO A 46 -10.70 4.70 -10.99
N ILE A 47 -11.40 3.59 -10.66
CA ILE A 47 -10.92 2.59 -9.71
C ILE A 47 -9.71 1.85 -10.28
N ASN A 48 -9.78 1.43 -11.55
CA ASN A 48 -8.64 0.79 -12.22
C ASN A 48 -7.45 1.74 -12.33
N PHE A 49 -7.67 3.00 -12.68
CA PHE A 49 -6.59 4.01 -12.72
C PHE A 49 -5.93 4.15 -11.35
N ALA A 50 -6.72 4.30 -10.27
CA ALA A 50 -6.20 4.42 -8.92
C ALA A 50 -5.45 3.16 -8.47
N ALA A 51 -6.01 1.98 -8.72
CA ALA A 51 -5.45 0.70 -8.27
C ALA A 51 -4.17 0.30 -9.02
N ILE A 52 -4.16 0.41 -10.35
CA ILE A 52 -3.02 -0.07 -11.16
C ILE A 52 -1.80 0.83 -10.97
N HIS A 53 -1.95 2.13 -11.19
CA HIS A 53 -0.79 3.01 -11.22
C HIS A 53 -0.12 3.12 -9.84
N THR A 54 -0.88 3.32 -8.77
CA THR A 54 -0.30 3.48 -7.43
C THR A 54 0.36 2.20 -6.92
N THR A 55 -0.21 1.01 -7.20
CA THR A 55 0.43 -0.27 -6.89
C THR A 55 1.74 -0.43 -7.65
N VAL A 56 1.75 -0.17 -8.96
CA VAL A 56 2.97 -0.31 -9.79
C VAL A 56 4.07 0.62 -9.30
N LEU A 57 3.75 1.89 -9.02
CA LEU A 57 4.72 2.86 -8.52
C LEU A 57 5.31 2.43 -7.16
N THR A 58 4.47 1.94 -6.25
CA THR A 58 4.88 1.44 -4.94
C THR A 58 5.76 0.19 -5.07
N GLY A 59 5.31 -0.80 -5.85
CA GLY A 59 6.04 -2.05 -6.05
C GLY A 59 7.37 -1.87 -6.75
N HIS A 60 7.43 -0.98 -7.76
CA HIS A 60 8.66 -0.62 -8.45
C HIS A 60 9.67 0.03 -7.49
N SER A 61 9.22 1.05 -6.76
CA SER A 61 10.08 1.79 -5.82
C SER A 61 10.63 0.88 -4.72
N TRP A 62 9.77 0.03 -4.18
CA TRP A 62 10.10 -0.98 -3.17
C TRP A 62 11.10 -2.01 -3.67
N MET A 63 10.91 -2.53 -4.88
CA MET A 63 11.87 -3.45 -5.49
C MET A 63 13.24 -2.80 -5.62
N LEU A 64 13.29 -1.57 -6.14
CA LEU A 64 14.55 -0.86 -6.27
C LEU A 64 15.18 -0.52 -4.90
N ASP A 65 14.38 -0.27 -3.85
CA ASP A 65 14.89 0.02 -2.50
C ASP A 65 15.58 -1.21 -1.92
N ILE A 66 14.94 -2.39 -2.07
CA ILE A 66 15.55 -3.66 -1.69
C ILE A 66 16.82 -3.93 -2.50
N LEU A 67 16.76 -3.85 -3.82
CA LEU A 67 17.85 -4.30 -4.69
C LEU A 67 19.08 -3.40 -4.64
N SER A 68 18.93 -2.13 -4.24
CA SER A 68 20.04 -1.18 -4.08
C SER A 68 20.56 -1.09 -2.64
N SER A 69 20.00 -1.89 -1.72
CA SER A 69 20.49 -1.94 -0.35
C SER A 69 21.83 -2.70 -0.27
N PRO A 70 22.68 -2.40 0.72
CA PRO A 70 23.95 -3.10 0.90
C PRO A 70 23.75 -4.62 0.99
N PRO A 71 24.55 -5.43 0.25
CA PRO A 71 24.44 -6.89 0.31
C PRO A 71 24.57 -7.46 1.72
N SER A 72 25.31 -6.78 2.62
CA SER A 72 25.45 -7.16 4.02
C SER A 72 24.14 -7.20 4.82
N GLU A 73 23.07 -6.56 4.33
CA GLU A 73 21.76 -6.59 4.98
C GLU A 73 20.95 -7.86 4.66
N ASN A 74 21.37 -8.67 3.67
CA ASN A 74 20.74 -9.93 3.28
C ASN A 74 19.20 -9.87 3.19
N ILE A 75 18.66 -8.77 2.65
CA ILE A 75 17.22 -8.49 2.66
C ILE A 75 16.44 -9.57 1.92
N LEU A 76 16.83 -9.92 0.70
CA LEU A 76 16.11 -10.91 -0.11
C LEU A 76 16.06 -12.29 0.56
N GLU A 77 17.17 -12.71 1.18
CA GLU A 77 17.25 -13.98 1.91
C GLU A 77 16.38 -13.97 3.16
N THR A 78 16.39 -12.86 3.90
CA THR A 78 15.55 -12.66 5.09
C THR A 78 14.06 -12.71 4.75
N LEU A 79 13.66 -12.02 3.68
CA LEU A 79 12.27 -12.04 3.18
C LEU A 79 11.87 -13.42 2.67
N LEU A 80 12.74 -14.10 1.92
CA LEU A 80 12.50 -15.45 1.43
C LEU A 80 12.32 -16.45 2.59
N SER A 81 13.17 -16.36 3.62
CA SER A 81 13.07 -17.19 4.81
C SER A 81 11.71 -16.99 5.51
N GLU A 82 11.29 -15.73 5.74
CA GLU A 82 9.98 -15.44 6.33
C GLU A 82 8.83 -16.01 5.49
N ILE A 83 8.89 -15.81 4.16
CA ILE A 83 7.90 -16.32 3.22
C ILE A 83 7.82 -17.84 3.26
N GLN A 84 8.96 -18.54 3.30
CA GLN A 84 9.01 -19.99 3.38
C GLN A 84 8.45 -20.52 4.70
N THR A 85 8.79 -19.89 5.83
CA THR A 85 8.28 -20.27 7.16
C THR A 85 6.77 -20.17 7.25
N HIS A 86 6.17 -19.13 6.65
CA HIS A 86 4.74 -18.87 6.73
C HIS A 86 3.95 -19.37 5.51
N LYS A 87 4.60 -20.02 4.55
CA LYS A 87 3.96 -20.51 3.33
C LYS A 87 2.94 -21.60 3.68
N PRO A 88 1.65 -21.40 3.41
CA PRO A 88 0.63 -22.41 3.66
C PRO A 88 0.70 -23.55 2.63
N THR A 89 0.21 -24.73 3.01
CA THR A 89 0.17 -25.92 2.14
C THR A 89 -0.91 -25.84 1.06
N THR A 90 -2.02 -25.15 1.33
CA THR A 90 -3.22 -25.10 0.47
C THR A 90 -3.38 -23.78 -0.30
N GLY A 91 -2.40 -22.88 -0.21
CA GLY A 91 -2.41 -21.57 -0.87
C GLY A 91 -2.56 -20.39 0.11
N TRP A 92 -2.16 -19.20 -0.34
CA TRP A 92 -2.10 -18.01 0.50
C TRP A 92 -3.48 -17.60 1.03
N THR A 93 -3.57 -17.41 2.34
CA THR A 93 -4.74 -16.87 3.04
C THR A 93 -4.44 -15.50 3.64
N LYS A 94 -5.48 -14.72 3.96
CA LYS A 94 -5.33 -13.44 4.68
C LYS A 94 -4.51 -13.59 5.95
N GLN A 95 -4.71 -14.67 6.71
CA GLN A 95 -3.95 -14.94 7.93
C GLN A 95 -2.47 -15.15 7.64
N SER A 96 -2.12 -16.00 6.66
CA SER A 96 -0.72 -16.22 6.27
C SER A 96 -0.03 -14.98 5.69
N LEU A 97 -0.76 -14.09 5.02
CA LEU A 97 -0.21 -12.80 4.56
C LEU A 97 -0.03 -11.81 5.72
N THR A 98 -0.85 -11.90 6.77
CA THR A 98 -0.75 -11.04 7.96
C THR A 98 0.50 -11.38 8.78
N SER A 99 0.95 -12.65 8.78
CA SER A 99 2.16 -13.08 9.49
C SER A 99 3.48 -12.71 8.80
N LEU A 100 3.46 -12.18 7.56
CA LEU A 100 4.66 -11.70 6.87
C LEU A 100 5.04 -10.30 7.38
N LEU A 101 5.54 -10.20 8.61
CA LEU A 101 5.82 -8.94 9.31
C LEU A 101 6.96 -8.14 8.65
N ARG A 102 8.01 -8.83 8.19
CA ARG A 102 9.19 -8.23 7.56
C ARG A 102 8.90 -7.80 6.14
N VAL A 103 8.17 -8.61 5.36
CA VAL A 103 7.66 -8.17 4.05
C VAL A 103 6.79 -6.91 4.24
N ASP A 104 5.85 -6.93 5.17
CA ASP A 104 4.98 -5.78 5.48
C ASP A 104 5.76 -4.52 5.87
N SER A 105 6.76 -4.67 6.74
CA SER A 105 7.66 -3.59 7.16
C SER A 105 8.47 -3.02 6.00
N SER A 106 9.03 -3.88 5.14
CA SER A 106 9.83 -3.44 3.99
C SER A 106 9.02 -2.64 2.97
N ILE A 107 7.74 -2.97 2.79
CA ILE A 107 6.81 -2.20 1.94
C ILE A 107 6.52 -0.85 2.62
N ARG A 108 6.18 -0.87 3.91
CA ARG A 108 5.87 0.35 4.67
C ARG A 108 7.05 1.32 4.67
N GLU A 109 8.27 0.84 4.80
CA GLU A 109 9.46 1.70 4.73
C GLU A 109 9.65 2.30 3.34
N SER A 110 9.37 1.54 2.28
CA SER A 110 9.46 2.09 0.92
C SER A 110 8.36 3.12 0.67
N GLN A 111 7.15 2.92 1.20
CA GLN A 111 6.08 3.91 1.19
C GLN A 111 6.43 5.20 1.94
N ARG A 112 7.36 5.14 2.90
CA ARG A 112 7.86 6.31 3.61
C ARG A 112 8.94 7.02 2.78
N LEU A 113 9.99 6.29 2.44
CA LEU A 113 11.19 6.84 1.80
C LEU A 113 10.97 7.18 0.32
N SER A 114 10.38 6.25 -0.44
CA SER A 114 10.24 6.36 -1.89
C SER A 114 8.84 6.78 -2.30
N ASN A 115 8.42 7.95 -1.84
CA ASN A 115 7.14 8.55 -2.20
C ASN A 115 7.08 8.85 -3.71
N PHE A 116 5.88 8.76 -4.31
CA PHE A 116 5.63 9.18 -5.70
C PHE A 116 5.02 10.59 -5.80
N ALA A 117 4.83 11.27 -4.67
CA ALA A 117 4.29 12.62 -4.58
C ALA A 117 4.98 13.42 -3.46
N ALA A 118 5.08 14.73 -3.63
CA ALA A 118 5.63 15.63 -2.64
C ALA A 118 4.61 16.02 -1.56
N ASN A 119 3.33 16.06 -1.95
CA ASN A 119 2.21 16.42 -1.10
C ASN A 119 1.03 15.46 -1.34
N LEU A 120 0.15 15.35 -0.35
CA LEU A 120 -1.06 14.53 -0.39
C LEU A 120 -2.19 15.20 0.40
N ILE A 121 -3.42 14.73 0.18
CA ILE A 121 -4.61 15.20 0.90
C ILE A 121 -4.90 16.68 0.62
N GLU A 122 -5.22 17.01 -0.63
CA GLU A 122 -5.62 18.38 -0.98
C GLU A 122 -7.09 18.64 -0.61
N ARG A 123 -7.36 19.75 0.09
CA ARG A 123 -8.71 20.20 0.44
C ARG A 123 -8.86 21.68 0.19
N GLN A 124 -10.07 22.11 -0.17
CA GLN A 124 -10.43 23.52 -0.25
C GLN A 124 -11.20 23.94 1.01
N VAL A 125 -10.87 25.11 1.56
CA VAL A 125 -11.64 25.73 2.64
C VAL A 125 -12.97 26.22 2.09
N ILE A 126 -14.06 25.54 2.44
CA ILE A 126 -15.42 25.89 1.98
C ILE A 126 -16.21 26.76 2.97
N SER A 127 -15.79 26.78 4.23
CA SER A 127 -16.43 27.55 5.30
C SER A 127 -16.48 29.05 4.94
N PRO A 128 -17.65 29.72 5.06
CA PRO A 128 -17.76 31.16 4.82
C PRO A 128 -16.85 32.01 5.71
N THR A 129 -16.59 31.55 6.94
CA THR A 129 -15.74 32.24 7.92
C THR A 129 -14.28 31.82 7.86
N GLY A 130 -13.89 31.00 6.88
CA GLY A 130 -12.55 30.43 6.80
C GLY A 130 -12.33 29.24 7.74
N LEU A 131 -11.08 28.79 7.82
CA LEU A 131 -10.61 27.76 8.74
C LEU A 131 -9.67 28.39 9.75
N HIS A 132 -10.12 28.50 11.00
CA HIS A 132 -9.33 29.04 12.10
C HIS A 132 -8.57 27.95 12.82
N ASN A 133 -7.26 28.16 13.04
CA ASN A 133 -6.45 27.34 13.93
C ASN A 133 -6.27 28.10 15.26
N PRO A 134 -6.89 27.63 16.36
CA PRO A 134 -6.83 28.32 17.64
C PRO A 134 -5.48 28.19 18.35
N GLU A 135 -4.70 27.15 18.04
CA GLU A 135 -3.39 26.90 18.66
C GLU A 135 -2.34 27.92 18.19
N TYR A 136 -2.37 28.27 16.90
CA TYR A 136 -1.39 29.17 16.28
C TYR A 136 -1.99 30.54 15.90
N GLY A 137 -3.28 30.75 16.11
CA GLY A 137 -3.96 32.03 15.91
C GLY A 137 -4.14 32.49 14.45
N TRP A 138 -3.91 31.62 13.46
CA TRP A 138 -4.11 31.95 12.05
C TRP A 138 -5.49 31.53 11.52
N THR A 139 -5.93 32.18 10.45
CA THR A 139 -7.18 31.84 9.74
C THR A 139 -6.93 31.77 8.25
N LEU A 140 -7.25 30.62 7.65
CA LEU A 140 -7.20 30.45 6.19
C LEU A 140 -8.52 30.93 5.57
N PRO A 141 -8.48 31.74 4.51
CA PRO A 141 -9.69 32.27 3.88
C PRO A 141 -10.44 31.18 3.12
N ARG A 142 -11.74 31.40 2.91
CA ARG A 142 -12.55 30.59 1.99
C ARG A 142 -11.90 30.54 0.60
N GLY A 143 -11.85 29.36 0.01
CA GLY A 143 -11.26 29.12 -1.29
C GLY A 143 -9.77 28.75 -1.25
N ALA A 144 -9.09 28.94 -0.11
CA ALA A 144 -7.72 28.47 0.07
C ALA A 144 -7.63 26.95 -0.05
N PHE A 145 -6.55 26.47 -0.67
CA PHE A 145 -6.21 25.05 -0.70
C PHE A 145 -5.22 24.72 0.42
N VAL A 146 -5.50 23.63 1.13
CA VAL A 146 -4.60 23.05 2.13
C VAL A 146 -4.20 21.66 1.67
N THR A 147 -2.95 21.30 1.92
CA THR A 147 -2.38 20.00 1.59
C THR A 147 -1.39 19.62 2.68
N VAL A 148 -1.06 18.34 2.78
CA VAL A 148 -0.08 17.85 3.75
C VAL A 148 1.27 17.64 3.06
N ASN A 149 2.34 18.09 3.72
CA ASN A 149 3.71 17.92 3.27
C ASN A 149 4.18 16.48 3.46
N LEU A 150 3.74 15.58 2.57
CA LEU A 150 4.10 14.17 2.58
C LEU A 150 5.61 13.96 2.59
N GLN A 151 6.31 14.58 1.65
CA GLN A 151 7.75 14.39 1.49
C GLN A 151 8.52 14.87 2.71
N GLY A 152 8.18 16.05 3.25
CA GLY A 152 8.80 16.58 4.46
C GLY A 152 8.57 15.67 5.65
N THR A 153 7.32 15.34 5.97
CA THR A 153 6.98 14.50 7.12
C THR A 153 7.65 13.12 7.05
N HIS A 154 7.66 12.48 5.88
CA HIS A 154 8.26 11.16 5.72
C HIS A 154 9.79 11.17 5.79
N HIS A 155 10.45 12.32 5.60
CA HIS A 155 11.90 12.47 5.61
C HIS A 155 12.41 13.36 6.76
N ASP A 156 11.55 13.58 7.76
CA ASP A 156 11.87 14.37 8.94
C ASP A 156 12.67 13.52 9.94
N GLU A 157 13.88 13.96 10.29
CA GLU A 157 14.77 13.27 11.22
C GLU A 157 14.25 13.33 12.67
N ASP A 158 13.40 14.31 13.00
CA ASP A 158 12.74 14.40 14.31
C ASP A 158 11.63 13.34 14.45
N ILE A 159 11.11 12.83 13.32
CA ILE A 159 10.07 11.79 13.28
C ILE A 159 10.68 10.41 13.03
N TYR A 160 11.70 10.33 12.17
CA TYR A 160 12.32 9.09 11.72
C TYR A 160 13.85 9.15 11.86
N GLU A 161 14.41 8.37 12.79
CA GLU A 161 15.86 8.19 12.86
C GLU A 161 16.42 7.62 11.55
N GLY A 162 17.43 8.26 10.98
CA GLY A 162 17.96 7.96 9.66
C GLY A 162 16.89 8.11 8.58
N ALA A 163 16.19 9.25 8.55
CA ALA A 163 15.02 9.46 7.69
C ALA A 163 15.35 9.29 6.19
N MET A 164 16.59 9.55 5.78
CA MET A 164 17.04 9.37 4.40
C MET A 164 17.55 7.96 4.08
N ARG A 165 17.57 7.03 5.06
CA ARG A 165 18.02 5.65 4.87
C ARG A 165 16.81 4.72 4.75
N TYR A 166 16.89 3.78 3.80
CA TYR A 166 15.97 2.65 3.76
C TYR A 166 16.32 1.67 4.88
N ASP A 167 15.45 1.53 5.87
CA ASP A 167 15.56 0.52 6.91
C ASP A 167 14.36 -0.43 6.84
N PRO A 168 14.47 -1.57 6.10
CA PRO A 168 13.34 -2.46 5.84
C PRO A 168 12.73 -3.04 7.12
N TRP A 169 13.45 -3.03 8.25
CA TRP A 169 13.04 -3.63 9.51
C TRP A 169 12.57 -2.61 10.54
N ARG A 170 12.55 -1.31 10.20
CA ARG A 170 12.11 -0.20 11.07
C ARG A 170 10.83 -0.52 11.85
N TYR A 171 9.85 -1.12 11.18
CA TYR A 171 8.55 -1.45 11.74
C TYR A 171 8.45 -2.89 12.25
N SER A 172 9.10 -3.86 11.58
CA SER A 172 9.05 -5.26 11.99
C SER A 172 9.73 -5.47 13.34
N ARG A 173 10.87 -4.82 13.61
CA ARG A 173 11.60 -4.98 14.89
C ARG A 173 10.71 -4.73 16.10
N VAL A 174 9.88 -3.69 16.07
CA VAL A 174 8.95 -3.35 17.16
C VAL A 174 7.82 -4.38 17.28
N ARG A 175 7.31 -4.86 16.14
CA ARG A 175 6.22 -5.85 16.10
C ARG A 175 6.68 -7.22 16.57
N GLU A 176 7.82 -7.68 16.07
CA GLU A 176 8.46 -8.95 16.45
C GLU A 176 8.81 -8.94 17.94
N ALA A 177 9.36 -7.85 18.46
CA ALA A 177 9.66 -7.71 19.89
C ALA A 177 8.39 -7.80 20.76
N TRP A 178 7.27 -7.23 20.31
CA TRP A 178 6.00 -7.35 21.03
C TRP A 178 5.42 -8.77 20.94
N GLU A 179 5.49 -9.42 19.78
CA GLU A 179 5.03 -10.80 19.61
C GLU A 179 5.87 -11.81 20.40
N ALA A 180 7.15 -11.54 20.61
CA ALA A 180 8.04 -12.39 21.40
C ALA A 180 7.76 -12.33 22.92
N LYS A 181 7.06 -11.30 23.42
CA LYS A 181 6.70 -11.19 24.84
C LYS A 181 5.72 -12.28 25.25
N ARG A 182 5.88 -12.76 26.49
CA ARG A 182 4.90 -13.64 27.14
C ARG A 182 3.57 -12.92 27.29
N GLU A 183 2.47 -13.66 27.29
CA GLU A 183 1.13 -13.07 27.37
C GLU A 183 0.95 -12.15 28.59
N GLU A 184 1.51 -12.54 29.74
CA GLU A 184 1.49 -11.79 31.00
C GLU A 184 2.26 -10.44 30.92
N GLU A 185 3.23 -10.34 30.02
CA GLU A 185 4.06 -9.13 29.83
C GLU A 185 3.50 -8.21 28.75
N ARG A 186 2.48 -8.65 28.00
CA ARG A 186 1.88 -7.87 26.91
C ARG A 186 0.95 -6.83 27.50
N LYS A 187 1.37 -5.57 27.41
CA LYS A 187 0.52 -4.42 27.69
C LYS A 187 -0.32 -4.06 26.48
N ASP A 188 -1.57 -3.71 26.71
CA ASP A 188 -2.51 -3.35 25.64
C ASP A 188 -2.02 -2.17 24.80
N GLU A 189 -1.51 -1.12 25.45
CA GLU A 189 -1.00 0.09 24.78
C GLU A 189 0.15 -0.23 23.82
N GLU A 190 1.10 -1.06 24.24
CA GLU A 190 2.21 -1.51 23.40
C GLU A 190 1.71 -2.35 22.21
N GLY A 191 0.68 -3.18 22.44
CA GLY A 191 0.07 -3.97 21.39
C GLY A 191 -0.67 -3.11 20.37
N VAL A 192 -1.39 -2.07 20.81
CA VAL A 192 -2.02 -1.08 19.92
C VAL A 192 -0.96 -0.37 19.08
N ARG A 193 0.13 0.07 19.71
CA ARG A 193 1.25 0.69 19.00
C ARG A 193 1.86 -0.26 17.96
N ALA A 194 2.18 -1.50 18.33
CA ALA A 194 2.76 -2.49 17.41
C ALA A 194 1.85 -2.78 16.22
N ARG A 195 0.54 -3.02 16.46
CA ARG A 195 -0.46 -3.20 15.39
C ARG A 195 -0.61 -1.95 14.51
N GLY A 196 -0.36 -0.77 15.09
CA GLY A 196 -0.35 0.52 14.39
C GLY A 196 0.80 0.70 13.38
N LEU A 197 1.79 -0.20 13.36
CA LEU A 197 2.95 -0.12 12.47
C LEU A 197 2.82 -0.99 11.21
N GLY A 198 1.67 -1.61 10.96
CA GLY A 198 1.44 -2.37 9.73
C GLY A 198 1.31 -1.45 8.50
N MET A 199 1.67 -1.90 7.31
CA MET A 199 1.69 -1.05 6.09
C MET A 199 0.35 -0.32 5.82
N VAL A 200 -0.78 -0.94 6.19
CA VAL A 200 -2.13 -0.39 5.96
C VAL A 200 -2.55 0.67 6.98
N THR A 201 -1.77 0.91 8.02
CA THR A 201 -2.11 1.86 9.07
C THR A 201 -1.63 3.25 8.69
N THR A 202 -2.54 4.22 8.74
CA THR A 202 -2.26 5.63 8.47
C THR A 202 -2.13 6.41 9.78
N SER A 203 -1.28 7.41 9.83
CA SER A 203 -1.19 8.39 10.91
C SER A 203 -0.82 9.77 10.36
N ASP A 204 -0.73 10.76 11.23
CA ASP A 204 -0.11 12.06 10.95
C ASP A 204 1.36 11.94 10.51
N ALA A 205 2.08 10.93 11.01
CA ALA A 205 3.44 10.62 10.58
C ALA A 205 3.54 9.77 9.29
N HIS A 206 2.57 8.89 9.01
CA HIS A 206 2.61 7.97 7.86
C HIS A 206 1.38 8.11 6.95
N LEU A 207 1.57 8.80 5.82
CA LEU A 207 0.51 9.37 5.00
C LEU A 207 0.43 8.76 3.59
N ALA A 208 1.13 7.64 3.34
CA ALA A 208 1.16 6.98 2.02
C ALA A 208 -0.24 6.61 1.47
N PHE A 209 -1.20 6.37 2.36
CA PHE A 209 -2.60 6.10 2.00
C PHE A 209 -3.55 7.27 2.32
N GLY A 210 -3.02 8.47 2.55
CA GLY A 210 -3.77 9.58 3.13
C GLY A 210 -4.13 9.32 4.59
N HIS A 211 -5.10 10.07 5.14
CA HIS A 211 -5.55 9.91 6.52
C HIS A 211 -7.02 10.32 6.72
N GLY A 212 -7.62 9.89 7.82
CA GLY A 212 -8.99 10.22 8.23
C GLY A 212 -10.07 9.64 7.31
N ARG A 213 -11.19 10.36 7.18
CA ARG A 213 -12.38 9.95 6.40
C ARG A 213 -12.09 9.59 4.93
N HIS A 214 -10.99 10.12 4.40
CA HIS A 214 -10.60 9.94 3.00
C HIS A 214 -9.34 9.09 2.83
N ALA A 215 -8.93 8.35 3.88
CA ALA A 215 -7.88 7.37 3.75
C ALA A 215 -8.23 6.32 2.67
N CYS A 216 -7.23 5.88 1.92
CA CYS A 216 -7.39 4.97 0.80
C CYS A 216 -8.17 3.71 1.22
N PRO A 217 -9.33 3.43 0.61
CA PRO A 217 -10.10 2.23 0.93
C PRO A 217 -9.41 0.95 0.41
N GLY A 218 -8.61 1.06 -0.66
CA GLY A 218 -7.91 -0.05 -1.29
C GLY A 218 -6.65 -0.54 -0.55
N ARG A 219 -6.24 0.12 0.54
CA ARG A 219 -4.97 -0.18 1.24
C ARG A 219 -4.81 -1.64 1.68
N PHE A 220 -5.90 -2.31 2.05
CA PHE A 220 -5.90 -3.73 2.42
C PHE A 220 -5.72 -4.65 1.21
N PHE A 221 -6.31 -4.28 0.08
CA PHE A 221 -6.19 -5.03 -1.17
C PHE A 221 -4.75 -4.99 -1.69
N VAL A 222 -4.17 -3.79 -1.80
CA VAL A 222 -2.79 -3.62 -2.26
C VAL A 222 -1.77 -4.26 -1.30
N ALA A 223 -2.05 -4.29 0.01
CA ALA A 223 -1.21 -5.00 0.96
C ALA A 223 -1.13 -6.50 0.67
N HIS A 224 -2.25 -7.12 0.31
CA HIS A 224 -2.24 -8.52 -0.12
C HIS A 224 -1.53 -8.69 -1.47
N GLU A 225 -1.82 -7.82 -2.43
CA GLU A 225 -1.24 -7.85 -3.77
C GLU A 225 0.29 -7.77 -3.73
N LEU A 226 0.86 -6.77 -3.05
CA LEU A 226 2.31 -6.60 -2.95
C LEU A 226 3.00 -7.77 -2.23
N LYS A 227 2.39 -8.30 -1.17
CA LYS A 227 2.91 -9.49 -0.47
C LYS A 227 2.89 -10.73 -1.37
N LEU A 228 1.82 -10.93 -2.12
CA LEU A 228 1.70 -12.04 -3.07
C LEU A 228 2.68 -11.91 -4.24
N ILE A 229 2.92 -10.69 -4.73
CA ILE A 229 3.93 -10.40 -5.75
C ILE A 229 5.32 -10.80 -5.21
N MET A 230 5.69 -10.34 -4.02
CA MET A 230 7.00 -10.66 -3.44
C MET A 230 7.17 -12.15 -3.16
N ALA A 231 6.14 -12.79 -2.59
CA ALA A 231 6.14 -14.24 -2.39
C ALA A 231 6.34 -14.98 -3.71
N THR A 232 5.61 -14.58 -4.77
CA THR A 232 5.76 -15.17 -6.11
C THR A 232 7.17 -14.96 -6.66
N LEU A 233 7.71 -13.75 -6.55
CA LEU A 233 9.05 -13.44 -7.05
C LEU A 233 10.12 -14.26 -6.33
N LEU A 234 10.18 -14.21 -5.00
CA LEU A 234 11.25 -14.87 -4.24
C LEU A 234 11.14 -16.39 -4.24
N LEU A 235 9.93 -16.96 -4.34
CA LEU A 235 9.76 -18.42 -4.44
C LEU A 235 10.16 -18.96 -5.81
N ASN A 236 10.08 -18.17 -6.88
CA ASN A 236 10.26 -18.66 -8.25
C ASN A 236 11.50 -18.10 -8.97
N TYR A 237 12.15 -17.05 -8.45
CA TYR A 237 13.24 -16.38 -9.11
C TYR A 237 14.39 -16.05 -8.14
N ASP A 238 15.61 -16.13 -8.65
CA ASP A 238 16.78 -15.45 -8.10
C ASP A 238 16.83 -14.05 -8.70
N ILE A 239 17.03 -13.04 -7.87
CA ILE A 239 17.07 -11.63 -8.30
C ILE A 239 18.44 -11.08 -7.95
N LYS A 240 19.10 -10.45 -8.91
CA LYS A 240 20.41 -9.85 -8.71
C LYS A 240 20.27 -8.47 -8.05
N MET A 241 21.08 -8.21 -7.04
CA MET A 241 21.23 -6.87 -6.44
C MET A 241 21.84 -5.89 -7.46
N ILE A 242 21.59 -4.61 -7.29
CA ILE A 242 22.13 -3.53 -8.12
C ILE A 242 23.01 -2.61 -7.28
N ASP A 243 24.08 -2.08 -7.88
CA ASP A 243 25.08 -1.29 -7.13
C ASP A 243 24.52 0.05 -6.64
N GLN A 244 23.64 0.67 -7.42
CA GLN A 244 23.07 1.97 -7.10
C GLN A 244 21.59 2.02 -7.47
N ARG A 245 20.79 2.69 -6.63
CA ARG A 245 19.41 3.03 -6.94
C ARG A 245 19.34 3.98 -8.14
N PRO A 246 18.65 3.62 -9.24
CA PRO A 246 18.41 4.55 -10.33
C PRO A 246 17.56 5.74 -9.83
N LYS A 247 17.91 6.95 -10.28
CA LYS A 247 17.32 8.18 -9.73
C LYS A 247 15.92 8.43 -10.29
N PRO A 248 14.95 8.85 -9.45
CA PRO A 248 13.66 9.30 -9.95
C PRO A 248 13.79 10.70 -10.59
N GLN A 249 12.82 11.04 -11.43
CA GLN A 249 12.66 12.38 -11.99
C GLN A 249 11.55 13.13 -11.25
N TRP A 250 11.79 14.40 -10.94
CA TRP A 250 10.79 15.27 -10.33
C TRP A 250 10.09 16.11 -11.41
N LEU A 251 8.76 16.10 -11.39
CA LEU A 251 7.91 16.97 -12.21
C LEU A 251 6.94 17.70 -11.29
N GLY A 252 7.34 18.89 -10.83
CA GLY A 252 6.60 19.62 -9.81
C GLY A 252 6.48 18.80 -8.53
N ALA A 253 5.24 18.56 -8.07
CA ALA A 253 4.96 17.74 -6.89
C ALA A 253 4.91 16.22 -7.19
N THR A 254 5.07 15.79 -8.44
CA THR A 254 5.06 14.37 -8.81
C THR A 254 6.48 13.84 -8.91
N ILE A 255 6.71 12.65 -8.36
CA ILE A 255 7.99 11.94 -8.41
C ILE A 255 7.81 10.74 -9.34
N ILE A 256 8.43 10.81 -10.52
CA ILE A 256 8.34 9.80 -11.56
C ILE A 256 9.48 8.79 -11.35
N PRO A 257 9.19 7.49 -11.23
CA PRO A 257 10.23 6.48 -11.08
C PRO A 257 11.10 6.37 -12.35
N PRO A 258 12.31 5.81 -12.23
CA PRO A 258 13.18 5.55 -13.38
C PRO A 258 12.53 4.53 -14.34
N LEU A 259 11.99 5.02 -15.46
CA LEU A 259 11.22 4.21 -16.41
C LEU A 259 12.06 3.25 -17.26
N ASP A 260 13.38 3.47 -17.30
CA ASP A 260 14.37 2.68 -18.03
C ASP A 260 15.14 1.70 -17.13
N ALA A 261 14.86 1.69 -15.82
CA ALA A 261 15.50 0.79 -14.87
C ALA A 261 15.21 -0.69 -15.23
N CYS A 262 16.28 -1.45 -15.40
CA CYS A 262 16.22 -2.88 -15.66
C CYS A 262 16.81 -3.67 -14.50
N ILE A 263 16.26 -4.85 -14.23
CA ILE A 263 16.77 -5.79 -13.22
C ILE A 263 17.02 -7.15 -13.85
N GLU A 264 17.99 -7.89 -13.34
CA GLU A 264 18.32 -9.23 -13.81
C GLU A 264 17.63 -10.27 -12.89
N ILE A 265 16.80 -11.12 -13.50
CA ILE A 265 16.11 -12.21 -12.81
C ILE A 265 16.41 -13.54 -13.49
N ARG A 266 16.57 -14.60 -12.69
CA ARG A 266 16.72 -15.98 -13.18
C ARG A 266 15.65 -16.85 -12.54
N ARG A 267 14.91 -17.61 -13.34
CA ARG A 267 13.93 -18.55 -12.81
C ARG A 267 14.64 -19.68 -12.07
N LYS A 268 14.17 -20.00 -10.85
CA LYS A 268 14.64 -21.15 -10.07
C LYS A 268 14.20 -22.44 -10.74
N ASN A 269 15.09 -23.44 -10.75
CA ASN A 269 14.73 -24.78 -11.18
C ASN A 269 13.74 -25.36 -10.17
N LYS A 270 12.63 -25.92 -10.65
CA LYS A 270 11.72 -26.68 -9.78
C LYS A 270 12.47 -27.94 -9.33
N SER A 271 12.84 -27.99 -8.06
CA SER A 271 13.22 -29.23 -7.38
C SER A 271 12.00 -30.13 -7.22
#